data_AF-A0A836JRG5-F1
#
_entry.id   AF-A0A836JRG5-F1
#
_cell.length_a   1.000
_cell.length_b   1.000
_cell.length_c   1.000
_cell.angle_alpha   90.00
_cell.angle_beta   90.00
_cell.angle_gamma   90.00
#
_symmetry.space_group_name_H-M   'P 1'
#
loop_
_entity.id
_entity.type
_entity.pdbx_description
1 polymer ?
#
loop_
_entity_poly.entity_id
_entity_poly.type
_entity_poly.pdbx_seq_one_letter_code
_entity_poly.pdbx_strand_id
1 'polypeptide(L)' 'CPRCGGSFNWRYNLQHHLKFACGQSPRFNCPYCPFRTKHTSNVRAHVRRKHPDHEVYVIDILSWQQRGESTSVS' A
#
# COMPACT_ATOMS: atom_id res chain seq x y z
N CYS A 1 3.18 -14.86 -11.73
CA CYS A 1 2.12 -15.09 -10.72
C CYS A 1 0.87 -15.48 -11.48
N PRO A 2 0.44 -16.75 -11.43
CA PRO A 2 -0.73 -17.21 -12.18
C PRO A 2 -2.04 -16.53 -11.75
N ARG A 3 -2.10 -15.99 -10.52
CA ARG A 3 -3.30 -15.33 -9.98
C ARG A 3 -3.41 -13.83 -10.28
N CYS A 4 -2.29 -13.18 -10.58
CA CYS A 4 -2.19 -11.73 -10.54
C CYS A 4 -1.31 -11.12 -11.64
N GLY A 5 -0.79 -11.96 -12.55
CA GLY A 5 0.02 -11.52 -13.69
C GLY A 5 1.44 -11.05 -13.38
N GLY A 6 1.84 -10.88 -12.11
CA GLY A 6 3.19 -10.39 -11.77
C GLY A 6 4.32 -11.31 -12.24
N SER A 7 5.36 -10.74 -12.85
CA SER A 7 6.55 -11.47 -13.35
C SER A 7 7.67 -11.49 -12.33
N PHE A 8 8.35 -12.64 -12.19
CA PHE A 8 9.43 -12.84 -11.22
C PHE A 8 10.57 -13.62 -11.87
N ASN A 9 11.81 -13.11 -11.77
CA ASN A 9 12.99 -13.74 -12.35
C ASN A 9 13.50 -14.95 -11.54
N TRP A 10 13.02 -15.11 -10.30
CA TRP A 10 13.49 -16.15 -9.38
C TRP A 10 12.32 -16.91 -8.75
N ARG A 11 12.45 -18.24 -8.65
CA ARG A 11 11.42 -19.11 -8.05
C ARG A 11 11.14 -18.78 -6.59
N TYR A 12 12.17 -18.42 -5.81
CA TYR A 12 12.00 -18.05 -4.40
C TYR A 12 11.12 -16.80 -4.26
N ASN A 13 11.34 -15.79 -5.12
CA ASN A 13 10.55 -14.56 -5.14
C ASN A 13 9.09 -14.83 -5.48
N LEU A 14 8.83 -15.69 -6.47
CA LEU A 14 7.48 -16.11 -6.82
C LEU A 14 6.79 -16.84 -5.65
N GLN A 15 7.48 -17.77 -4.97
CA GLN A 15 6.90 -18.47 -3.82
C GLN A 15 6.61 -17.53 -2.65
N HIS A 16 7.56 -16.66 -2.29
CA HIS A 16 7.36 -15.66 -1.25
C HIS A 16 6.17 -14.74 -1.58
N HIS A 17 6.10 -14.28 -2.84
CA HIS A 17 4.98 -13.51 -3.32
C HIS A 17 3.65 -14.27 -3.18
N LEU A 18 3.59 -15.53 -3.62
CA LEU A 18 2.38 -16.34 -3.53
C LEU A 18 1.93 -16.58 -2.09
N LYS A 19 2.87 -16.76 -1.16
CA LYS A 19 2.58 -17.03 0.24
C LYS A 19 2.15 -15.79 1.02
N PHE A 20 2.72 -14.62 0.73
CA PHE A 20 2.57 -13.45 1.60
C PHE A 20 2.02 -12.18 0.93
N ALA A 21 2.12 -12.03 -0.40
CA ALA A 21 1.81 -10.77 -1.08
C ALA A 21 0.71 -10.89 -2.15
N CYS A 22 0.48 -12.09 -2.68
CA CYS A 22 -0.52 -12.37 -3.68
C CYS A 22 -1.92 -12.20 -3.08
N GLY A 23 -2.81 -11.49 -3.79
CA GLY A 23 -4.17 -11.19 -3.31
C GLY A 23 -4.27 -10.07 -2.27
N GLN A 24 -3.16 -9.53 -1.76
CA GLN A 24 -3.21 -8.37 -0.85
C GLN A 24 -3.70 -7.12 -1.59
N SER A 25 -4.73 -6.45 -1.08
CA SER A 25 -5.20 -5.18 -1.62
C SER A 25 -4.19 -4.04 -1.37
N PRO A 26 -4.13 -3.02 -2.23
CA PRO A 26 -3.24 -1.88 -2.01
C PRO A 26 -3.66 -1.13 -0.73
N ARG A 27 -2.74 -1.09 0.24
CA ARG A 27 -2.91 -0.49 1.57
C ARG A 27 -2.54 1.00 1.61
N PHE A 28 -1.61 1.43 0.77
CA PHE A 28 -1.04 2.75 0.83
C PHE A 28 -1.59 3.63 -0.28
N ASN A 29 -2.13 4.78 0.09
CA ASN A 29 -2.76 5.75 -0.80
C ASN A 29 -1.92 7.03 -0.92
N CYS A 30 -1.95 7.63 -2.11
CA CYS A 30 -1.50 8.99 -2.34
C CYS A 30 -2.50 9.98 -1.72
N PRO A 31 -2.06 11.00 -0.98
CA PRO A 31 -2.98 12.00 -0.43
C PRO A 31 -3.58 12.95 -1.48
N TYR A 32 -2.98 13.04 -2.66
CA TYR A 32 -3.35 14.05 -3.67
C TYR A 32 -4.11 13.47 -4.87
N CYS A 33 -4.19 12.14 -5.01
CA CYS A 33 -4.89 11.51 -6.11
C CYS A 33 -5.33 10.07 -5.77
N PRO A 34 -6.14 9.40 -6.61
CA PRO A 34 -6.63 8.04 -6.37
C PRO A 34 -5.57 6.92 -6.44
N PHE A 35 -4.28 7.24 -6.57
CA PHE A 35 -3.21 6.26 -6.71
C PHE A 35 -3.00 5.44 -5.44
N ARG A 36 -3.03 4.10 -5.56
CA ARG A 36 -2.86 3.17 -4.43
C ARG A 36 -1.90 2.03 -4.76
N THR A 37 -1.17 1.56 -3.76
CA THR A 37 -0.15 0.50 -3.91
C THR A 37 0.03 -0.28 -2.61
N LYS A 38 0.70 -1.44 -2.70
CA LYS A 38 1.05 -2.29 -1.57
C LYS A 38 2.31 -1.83 -0.82
N HIS A 39 3.07 -0.87 -1.37
CA HIS A 39 4.36 -0.43 -0.83
C HIS A 39 4.42 1.09 -0.63
N THR A 40 4.84 1.54 0.56
CA THR A 40 5.01 2.96 0.89
C THR A 40 6.03 3.67 0.00
N SER A 41 7.14 2.99 -0.34
CA SER A 41 8.18 3.49 -1.24
C SER A 41 7.63 3.92 -2.60
N ASN A 42 6.67 3.16 -3.12
CA ASN A 42 6.02 3.45 -4.40
C ASN A 42 5.13 4.70 -4.32
N VAL A 43 4.42 4.93 -3.21
CA VAL A 43 3.67 6.19 -3.01
C VAL A 43 4.63 7.37 -2.94
N ARG A 44 5.72 7.28 -2.16
CA ARG A 44 6.71 8.36 -2.06
C ARG A 44 7.36 8.71 -3.40
N ALA A 45 7.68 7.69 -4.20
CA ALA A 45 8.22 7.89 -5.55
C ALA A 45 7.16 8.51 -6.50
N HIS A 46 5.90 8.09 -6.39
CA HIS A 46 4.78 8.65 -7.14
C HIS A 46 4.58 10.15 -6.81
N VAL A 47 4.52 10.52 -5.52
CA VAL A 47 4.36 11.92 -5.09
C VAL A 47 5.47 12.79 -5.66
N ARG A 48 6.74 12.38 -5.50
CA ARG A 48 7.89 13.13 -6.07
C ARG A 48 7.82 13.33 -7.59
N ARG A 49 7.16 12.44 -8.33
CA ARG A 49 7.10 12.46 -9.80
C ARG A 49 5.84 13.12 -10.36
N LYS A 50 4.72 13.02 -9.65
CA LYS A 50 3.39 13.46 -10.11
C LYS A 50 2.84 14.65 -9.32
N HIS A 51 3.41 14.95 -8.17
CA HIS A 51 3.05 16.05 -7.28
C HIS A 51 4.35 16.72 -6.77
N PRO A 52 5.21 17.26 -7.66
CA PRO A 52 6.55 17.76 -7.29
C PRO A 52 6.51 18.93 -6.29
N ASP A 53 5.44 19.74 -6.32
CA ASP A 53 5.26 20.89 -5.44
C ASP A 53 4.58 20.54 -4.11
N HIS A 54 4.41 19.25 -3.81
CA HIS A 54 3.70 18.78 -2.62
C HIS A 54 4.60 17.97 -1.69
N GLU A 55 4.30 18.03 -0.39
CA GLU A 55 5.02 17.25 0.62
C GLU A 55 4.84 15.74 0.43
N VAL A 56 5.91 14.99 0.66
CA VAL A 56 5.95 13.54 0.42
C VAL A 56 5.51 12.77 1.66
N TYR A 57 4.22 12.47 1.73
CA TYR A 57 3.66 11.57 2.76
C TYR A 57 2.73 10.49 2.19
N VAL A 58 2.40 9.51 3.02
CA VAL A 58 1.68 8.29 2.63
C VAL A 58 0.52 8.08 3.57
N ILE A 59 -0.68 7.86 3.02
CA ILE A 59 -1.85 7.49 3.82
C ILE A 59 -1.91 5.96 3.90
N ASP A 60 -1.82 5.42 5.11
CA ASP A 60 -2.08 4.00 5.38
C ASP A 60 -3.56 3.80 5.69
N ILE A 61 -4.31 3.15 4.80
CA ILE A 61 -5.77 3.02 4.96
C ILE A 61 -6.18 2.07 6.10
N LEU A 62 -5.28 1.19 6.57
CA LEU A 62 -5.59 0.23 7.64
C LEU A 62 -5.32 0.79 9.04
N SER A 63 -4.55 1.89 9.17
CA SER A 63 -4.29 2.52 10.47
C SER A 63 -5.43 3.42 10.97
N TRP A 64 -6.41 3.75 10.13
CA TRP A 64 -7.56 4.60 10.50
C TRP A 64 -8.66 3.85 11.26
N GLN A 65 -8.63 2.51 11.32
CA GLN A 65 -9.66 1.69 11.97
C GLN A 65 -9.53 1.55 13.50
N GLN A 66 -8.62 2.25 14.17
CA GLN A 66 -8.43 2.15 15.63
C GLN A 66 -8.90 3.38 16.44
N ARG A 67 -9.65 4.31 15.86
CA ARG A 67 -10.17 5.51 16.57
C ARG A 67 -11.70 5.54 16.65
N GLY A 68 -12.33 4.38 16.88
CA GLY A 68 -13.78 4.20 16.87
C GLY A 68 -14.40 3.50 18.08
N GLU A 69 -13.64 3.21 19.15
CA GLU A 69 -14.19 2.66 20.40
C GLU A 69 -13.68 3.46 21.60
N SER A 70 -14.48 4.46 22.01
CA SER A 70 -14.31 5.22 23.25
C SER A 70 -15.68 5.70 23.74
N THR A 71 -16.51 4.76 24.17
CA THR A 71 -17.62 4.94 25.11
C THR A 71 -17.72 3.60 25.83
N SER A 72 -17.43 3.45 27.12
CA SER A 72 -18.14 4.10 28.22
C SER A 72 -17.22 4.16 29.45
N VAL A 73 -17.18 5.32 30.10
CA VAL A 73 -16.70 5.45 31.48
C VAL A 73 -17.85 5.00 32.39
N SER A 74 -17.58 4.13 33.35
CA SER A 74 -18.43 3.85 34.51
C SER A 74 -17.53 3.49 35.68
#